data_AF-A0A948HFU0-F1
#
_entry.id   AF-A0A948HFU0-F1
#
_cell.length_a   1.000
_cell.length_b   1.000
_cell.length_c   1.000
_cell.angle_alpha   90.00
_cell.angle_beta   90.00
_cell.angle_gamma   90.00
#
_symmetry.space_group_name_H-M   'P 1'
#
loop_
_entity.id
_entity.type
_entity.pdbx_description
1 polymer ?
#
loop_
_entity_poly.entity_id
_entity_poly.type
_entity_poly.pdbx_seq_one_letter_code
_entity_poly.pdbx_strand_id
1 'polypeptide(L)'
;MITVLVVEDERKIYQLFKEVLSQQGYILIDQPQGRGAVKIVKRVSGDKKLSGEQMFDFENILFKVQEGQVYKAIVEEVEKPLIESILKRVEGNQFKAAKILGINRNTLRTKMKHLGIRPGSWRF
;
A
#
# COMPACT_ATOMS: atom_id res chain seq x y z
N MET A 1 -7.83 8.66 15.44
CA MET A 1 -6.91 7.77 16.19
C MET A 1 -6.91 6.46 15.43
N ILE A 2 -5.77 6.06 14.86
CA ILE A 2 -5.68 4.97 13.89
C ILE A 2 -5.04 3.76 14.57
N THR A 3 -5.62 2.58 14.35
CA THR A 3 -5.13 1.32 14.91
C THR A 3 -4.42 0.52 13.83
N VAL A 4 -3.18 0.09 14.10
CA VAL A 4 -2.33 -0.65 13.16
C VAL A 4 -1.99 -2.02 13.73
N LEU A 5 -2.18 -3.06 12.93
CA LEU A 5 -1.73 -4.42 13.23
C LEU A 5 -0.34 -4.62 12.63
N VAL A 6 0.65 -4.86 13.48
CA VAL A 6 2.03 -5.13 13.03
C VAL A 6 2.27 -6.64 13.14
N VAL A 7 2.58 -7.27 12.01
CA VAL A 7 2.88 -8.71 11.92
C VAL A 7 4.19 -8.84 11.18
N GLU A 8 5.23 -9.22 11.92
CA GLU A 8 6.56 -9.39 11.35
C GLU A 8 7.31 -10.47 12.15
N ASP A 9 7.84 -11.46 11.44
CA ASP A 9 8.53 -12.60 12.05
C ASP A 9 9.98 -12.22 12.41
N GLU A 10 10.54 -11.18 11.77
CA GLU A 10 11.82 -10.61 12.14
C GLU A 10 11.71 -9.62 13.31
N ARG A 11 12.19 -10.04 14.49
CA ARG A 11 12.13 -9.25 15.72
C ARG A 11 12.67 -7.82 15.60
N LYS A 12 13.75 -7.61 14.84
CA LYS A 12 14.36 -6.26 14.69
C LYS A 12 13.42 -5.31 13.95
N ILE A 13 12.80 -5.79 12.88
CA ILE A 13 11.89 -5.01 12.05
C ILE A 13 10.58 -4.75 12.80
N TYR A 14 10.05 -5.77 13.49
CA TYR A 14 8.89 -5.63 14.36
C TYR A 14 9.07 -4.50 15.41
N GLN A 15 10.21 -4.48 16.11
CA GLN A 15 10.48 -3.47 17.13
C GLN A 15 10.59 -2.07 16.54
N LEU A 16 11.26 -1.93 15.39
CA LEU A 16 11.40 -0.65 14.69
C LEU A 16 10.03 -0.08 14.31
N PHE A 17 9.14 -0.89 13.72
CA PHE A 17 7.79 -0.44 13.36
C PHE A 17 6.97 -0.08 14.60
N LYS A 18 7.08 -0.87 15.66
CA LYS A 18 6.39 -0.59 16.92
C LYS A 18 6.79 0.77 17.50
N GLU A 19 8.08 1.09 17.47
CA GLU A 19 8.61 2.33 18.00
C GLU A 19 8.19 3.53 17.15
N VAL A 20 8.37 3.46 15.83
CA VAL A 20 8.01 4.53 14.89
C VAL A 20 6.52 4.82 14.93
N LEU A 21 5.67 3.79 14.88
CA LEU A 21 4.22 3.99 14.82
C LEU A 21 3.65 4.46 16.16
N SER A 22 4.20 4.01 17.29
CA SER A 22 3.80 4.54 18.61
C SER A 22 4.09 6.04 18.73
N GLN A 23 5.27 6.49 18.28
CA GLN A 23 5.65 7.90 18.29
C GLN A 23 4.75 8.79 17.43
N GLN A 24 4.18 8.23 16.36
CA GLN A 24 3.24 8.92 15.48
C GLN A 24 1.79 8.90 15.99
N GLY A 25 1.55 8.35 17.20
CA GLY A 25 0.23 8.34 17.85
C GLY A 25 -0.71 7.24 17.36
N TYR A 26 -0.16 6.17 16.75
CA TYR A 26 -0.95 4.99 16.38
C TYR A 26 -1.13 4.06 17.58
N ILE A 27 -2.32 3.46 17.68
CA ILE A 27 -2.57 2.36 18.63
C ILE A 27 -2.15 1.06 17.96
N LEU A 28 -1.28 0.30 18.63
CA LEU A 28 -0.70 -0.92 18.07
C LEU A 28 -1.38 -2.16 18.63
N ILE A 29 -1.73 -3.09 17.73
CA ILE A 29 -2.19 -4.44 18.09
C ILE A 29 -1.06 -5.42 17.77
N ASP A 30 -0.71 -6.25 18.74
CA ASP A 30 0.40 -7.20 18.66
C ASP A 30 -0.09 -8.61 18.30
N GLN A 31 0.46 -9.18 17.22
CA GLN A 31 0.32 -10.60 16.91
C GLN A 31 1.66 -11.18 16.41
N PRO A 32 2.34 -11.98 17.24
CA PRO A 32 3.63 -12.57 16.87
C PRO A 32 3.51 -13.76 15.90
N GLN A 33 2.30 -14.11 15.44
CA GLN A 33 2.09 -15.20 14.48
C GLN A 33 1.03 -14.82 13.42
N GLY A 34 1.36 -15.01 12.15
CA GLY A 34 0.48 -14.66 11.02
C GLY A 34 -0.92 -15.29 11.06
N ARG A 35 -1.09 -16.50 11.60
CA ARG A 35 -2.42 -17.13 11.74
C ARG A 35 -3.34 -16.41 12.73
N GLY A 36 -2.76 -15.78 13.76
CA GLY A 36 -3.50 -15.01 14.76
C GLY A 36 -3.95 -13.65 14.23
N ALA A 37 -3.11 -13.02 13.40
CA ALA A 37 -3.43 -11.79 12.69
C ALA A 37 -4.69 -11.92 11.82
N VAL A 38 -4.83 -13.05 11.09
CA VAL A 38 -6.01 -13.33 10.25
C VAL A 38 -7.30 -13.37 11.07
N LYS A 39 -7.28 -13.85 12.32
CA LYS A 39 -8.47 -13.85 13.20
C LYS A 39 -8.86 -12.43 13.63
N ILE A 40 -7.88 -11.57 13.88
CA ILE A 40 -8.12 -10.16 14.25
C ILE A 40 -8.66 -9.40 13.06
N VAL A 41 -8.04 -9.55 11.88
CA VAL A 41 -8.52 -8.92 10.64
C VAL A 41 -9.94 -9.37 10.32
N LYS A 42 -10.25 -10.67 10.43
CA LYS A 42 -11.64 -11.18 10.26
C LYS A 42 -12.64 -10.56 11.23
N ARG A 43 -12.24 -10.35 12.49
CA ARG A 43 -13.10 -9.73 13.51
C ARG A 43 -13.32 -8.24 13.25
N VAL A 44 -12.28 -7.52 12.82
CA VAL A 44 -12.34 -6.09 12.48
C VAL A 44 -13.11 -5.86 11.17
N SER A 45 -12.99 -6.74 10.18
CA SER A 45 -13.74 -6.68 8.92
C SER A 45 -15.25 -6.97 9.09
N GLY A 46 -15.65 -7.65 10.17
CA GLY A 46 -17.06 -7.91 10.48
C GLY A 46 -17.84 -6.66 10.90
N ASP A 47 -17.18 -5.71 11.55
CA ASP A 47 -17.73 -4.42 11.96
C ASP A 47 -17.14 -3.31 11.08
N LYS A 48 -17.72 -3.10 9.89
CA LYS A 48 -17.32 -2.01 8.98
C LYS A 48 -17.32 -0.65 9.71
N LYS A 49 -16.18 0.04 9.69
CA LYS A 49 -16.13 1.47 9.30
C LYS A 49 -14.76 1.89 8.78
N LEU A 50 -14.82 2.45 7.57
CA LEU A 50 -13.78 3.22 6.91
C LEU A 50 -13.44 4.45 7.75
N SER A 51 -12.16 4.69 7.96
CA SER A 51 -11.60 6.04 8.11
C SER A 51 -10.36 6.12 7.23
N GLY A 52 -10.28 7.20 6.46
CA GLY A 52 -9.41 7.39 5.30
C GLY A 52 -7.98 6.87 5.42
N GLU A 53 -7.63 6.04 4.44
CA GLU A 53 -6.37 5.86 3.72
C GLU A 53 -6.28 4.37 3.31
N GLN A 54 -5.97 4.14 2.04
CA GLN A 54 -6.23 2.91 1.31
C GLN A 54 -5.57 1.69 1.96
N MET A 55 -6.36 0.69 2.35
CA MET A 55 -5.83 -0.62 2.78
C MET A 55 -5.70 -1.53 1.57
N PHE A 56 -4.49 -2.00 1.27
CA PHE A 56 -4.21 -2.96 0.21
C PHE A 56 -4.72 -4.34 0.60
N ASP A 57 -5.63 -4.91 -0.21
CA ASP A 57 -6.21 -6.23 0.05
C ASP A 57 -5.32 -7.36 -0.50
N PHE A 58 -4.20 -7.60 0.20
CA PHE A 58 -3.22 -8.61 -0.19
C PHE A 58 -3.76 -10.04 -0.14
N GLU A 59 -4.71 -10.35 0.76
CA GLU A 59 -5.32 -11.68 0.83
C GLU A 59 -6.06 -11.99 -0.46
N ASN A 60 -6.92 -11.09 -0.95
CA ASN A 60 -7.64 -11.32 -2.20
C ASN A 60 -6.71 -11.49 -3.42
N ILE A 61 -5.57 -10.80 -3.45
CA ILE A 61 -4.57 -10.97 -4.52
C ILE A 61 -3.94 -12.35 -4.42
N LEU A 62 -3.51 -12.77 -3.23
CA LEU A 62 -2.90 -14.08 -3.02
C LEU A 62 -3.84 -15.24 -3.39
N PHE A 63 -5.15 -15.09 -3.15
CA PHE A 63 -6.14 -16.11 -3.49
C PHE A 63 -6.59 -16.11 -4.97
N LYS A 64 -6.43 -15.01 -5.71
CA LYS A 64 -6.92 -14.88 -7.10
C LYS A 64 -5.85 -15.08 -8.17
N VAL A 65 -4.58 -15.12 -7.80
CA VAL A 65 -3.46 -15.05 -8.74
C VAL A 65 -2.84 -16.43 -8.95
N GLN A 66 -2.57 -16.79 -10.21
CA GLN A 66 -1.94 -18.06 -10.59
C GLN A 66 -0.48 -18.13 -10.10
N GLU A 67 0.06 -19.34 -9.96
CA GLU A 67 1.46 -19.57 -9.60
C GLU A 67 2.41 -18.73 -10.48
N GLY A 68 3.37 -18.07 -9.84
CA GLY A 68 4.36 -17.20 -10.52
C GLY A 68 3.87 -15.78 -10.85
N GLN A 69 2.60 -15.43 -10.67
CA GLN A 69 2.08 -14.08 -10.96
C GLN A 69 1.91 -13.20 -9.71
N VAL A 70 2.04 -13.77 -8.51
CA VAL A 70 1.77 -13.09 -7.23
C VAL A 70 2.62 -11.84 -7.04
N TYR A 71 3.94 -11.95 -7.25
CA TYR A 71 4.86 -10.82 -7.09
C TYR A 71 4.45 -9.64 -7.99
N LYS A 72 4.16 -9.93 -9.26
CA LYS A 72 3.74 -8.93 -10.23
C LYS A 72 2.43 -8.24 -9.82
N ALA A 73 1.43 -9.02 -9.41
CA ALA A 73 0.14 -8.50 -8.98
C ALA A 73 0.25 -7.60 -7.74
N ILE A 74 1.06 -7.99 -6.76
CA ILE A 74 1.33 -7.20 -5.56
C ILE A 74 2.04 -5.88 -5.93
N VAL A 75 3.06 -5.96 -6.78
CA VAL A 75 3.81 -4.78 -7.22
C VAL A 75 2.89 -3.80 -7.95
N GLU A 76 2.03 -4.28 -8.85
CA GLU A 76 1.09 -3.42 -9.58
C GLU A 76 0.10 -2.72 -8.64
N GLU A 77 -0.44 -3.45 -7.66
CA GLU A 77 -1.41 -2.87 -6.75
C GLU A 77 -0.81 -1.85 -5.82
N VAL A 78 0.45 -1.99 -5.41
CA VAL A 78 1.14 -0.95 -4.64
C VAL A 78 1.57 0.22 -5.53
N GLU A 79 2.08 -0.07 -6.72
CA GLU A 79 2.67 0.92 -7.60
C GLU A 79 1.64 1.90 -8.20
N LYS A 80 0.44 1.41 -8.52
CA LYS A 80 -0.62 2.24 -9.10
C LYS A 80 -1.04 3.41 -8.20
N PRO A 81 -1.51 3.22 -6.97
CA PRO A 81 -1.91 4.33 -6.10
C PRO A 81 -0.72 5.20 -5.69
N LEU A 82 0.49 4.66 -5.59
CA LEU A 82 1.70 5.46 -5.38
C LEU A 82 1.89 6.47 -6.52
N ILE A 83 1.85 5.99 -7.76
CA ILE A 83 2.00 6.84 -8.96
C ILE A 83 0.85 7.85 -9.05
N GLU A 84 -0.40 7.42 -8.84
CA GLU A 84 -1.57 8.30 -8.87
C GLU A 84 -1.49 9.40 -7.80
N SER A 85 -1.05 9.06 -6.59
CA SER A 85 -0.91 10.02 -5.48
C SER A 85 0.15 11.08 -5.78
N ILE A 86 1.29 10.68 -6.33
CA ILE A 86 2.34 11.63 -6.71
C ILE A 86 1.89 12.49 -7.90
N LEU A 87 1.26 11.88 -8.92
CA LEU A 87 0.69 12.63 -10.05
C LEU A 87 -0.33 13.66 -9.59
N LYS A 88 -1.23 13.30 -8.66
CA LYS A 88 -2.18 14.23 -8.06
C LYS A 88 -1.46 15.38 -7.32
N ARG A 89 -0.44 15.07 -6.52
CA ARG A 89 0.36 16.05 -5.79
C ARG A 89 1.07 17.06 -6.70
N VAL A 90 1.42 16.67 -7.92
CA VAL A 90 2.10 17.55 -8.90
C VAL A 90 1.19 17.97 -10.06
N GLU A 91 -0.13 17.87 -9.88
CA GLU A 91 -1.15 18.28 -10.86
C GLU A 91 -0.96 17.67 -12.25
N GLY A 92 -0.53 16.41 -12.29
CA GLY A 92 -0.28 15.65 -13.51
C GLY A 92 1.06 15.94 -14.20
N ASN A 93 1.94 16.76 -13.61
CA ASN A 93 3.27 17.00 -14.17
C ASN A 93 4.16 15.75 -14.06
N GLN A 94 4.20 14.96 -15.14
CA GLN A 94 4.95 13.70 -15.18
C GLN A 94 6.46 13.87 -14.97
N PHE A 95 7.05 15.01 -15.37
CA PHE A 95 8.47 15.25 -15.13
C PHE A 95 8.76 15.42 -13.64
N LYS A 96 7.96 16.23 -12.94
CA LYS A 96 8.06 16.38 -11.47
C LYS A 96 7.76 15.08 -10.75
N ALA A 97 6.73 14.34 -11.17
CA ALA A 97 6.38 13.04 -10.59
C ALA A 97 7.53 12.04 -10.72
N ALA A 98 8.13 11.92 -11.90
CA ALA A 98 9.27 11.04 -12.14
C ALA A 98 10.49 11.41 -11.26
N LYS A 99 10.75 12.71 -11.08
CA LYS A 99 11.81 13.20 -10.19
C LYS A 99 11.54 12.83 -8.72
N ILE A 100 10.30 12.98 -8.24
CA ILE A 100 9.93 12.61 -6.86
C ILE A 100 10.00 11.09 -6.65
N LEU A 101 9.56 10.31 -7.63
CA LEU A 101 9.61 8.85 -7.61
C LEU A 101 11.04 8.29 -7.80
N GLY A 102 12.01 9.13 -8.19
CA GLY A 102 13.38 8.71 -8.44
C GLY A 102 13.55 7.83 -9.68
N ILE A 103 12.65 7.92 -10.67
CA ILE A 103 12.68 7.12 -11.90
C ILE A 103 12.77 7.99 -13.15
N ASN A 104 13.21 7.40 -14.26
CA ASN A 104 13.20 8.09 -15.55
C ASN A 104 11.75 8.40 -15.98
N ARG A 105 11.49 9.59 -16.54
CA ARG A 105 10.18 9.99 -17.08
C ARG A 105 9.64 8.97 -18.11
N ASN A 106 10.50 8.38 -18.93
CA ASN A 106 10.09 7.36 -19.89
C ASN A 106 9.63 6.07 -19.19
N THR A 107 10.28 5.68 -18.09
CA THR A 107 9.86 4.57 -17.23
C THR A 107 8.51 4.85 -16.58
N LEU A 108 8.32 6.05 -16.02
CA LEU A 108 7.03 6.47 -15.47
C LEU A 108 5.92 6.36 -16.53
N ARG A 109 6.17 6.86 -17.75
CA ARG A 109 5.19 6.78 -18.85
C ARG A 109 4.82 5.34 -19.22
N THR A 110 5.80 4.44 -19.27
CA THR A 110 5.55 3.01 -19.52
C THR A 110 4.74 2.37 -18.40
N LYS A 111 5.08 2.67 -17.14
CA LYS A 111 4.34 2.17 -15.96
C LYS A 111 2.91 2.68 -15.93
N MET A 112 2.69 3.97 -16.21
CA MET A 112 1.34 4.54 -16.32
C MET A 112 0.50 3.82 -17.37
N LYS A 113 1.07 3.54 -18.55
CA LYS A 113 0.38 2.80 -19.61
C LYS A 113 0.00 1.38 -19.15
N HIS A 114 0.93 0.69 -18.48
CA HIS A 114 0.73 -0.68 -18.00
C HIS A 114 -0.35 -0.76 -16.91
N LEU A 115 -0.36 0.19 -15.98
CA LEU A 115 -1.29 0.24 -14.84
C LEU A 115 -2.66 0.87 -15.19
N GLY A 116 -2.86 1.27 -16.45
CA GLY A 116 -4.10 1.90 -16.92
C GLY A 116 -4.31 3.33 -16.40
N ILE A 117 -3.24 4.02 -16.00
CA ILE A 117 -3.25 5.37 -15.41
C ILE A 117 -3.36 6.40 -16.54
N ARG A 118 -4.53 7.05 -16.69
CA ARG A 118 -4.82 7.97 -17.81
C ARG A 118 -4.41 9.42 -17.53
N PRO A 119 -3.62 10.06 -18.42
CA PRO A 119 -3.33 11.50 -18.34
C PRO A 119 -4.60 12.34 -18.25
N GLY A 120 -4.71 13.17 -17.20
CA GLY A 120 -5.80 14.14 -17.05
C GLY A 120 -6.92 13.74 -16.10
N SER A 121 -6.91 12.52 -15.55
CA SER A 121 -7.91 12.06 -14.55
C SER A 121 -7.78 12.71 -13.16
N TRP A 122 -6.83 13.64 -12.99
CA TRP A 122 -6.47 14.32 -11.73
C TRP A 122 -6.81 15.82 -11.73
N ARG A 123 -7.43 16.33 -12.79
CA ARG A 123 -7.98 17.69 -12.82
C ARG A 123 -9.38 17.65 -12.18
N PHE A 124 -9.46 18.07 -10.91
CA PHE A 124 -10.71 18.40 -10.24
C PHE A 124 -10.86 19.92 -10.22
#